data_AF-U2JB87-F1
#
_entry.id   AF-U2JB87-F1
#
_cell.length_a   1.000
_cell.length_b   1.000
_cell.length_c   1.000
_cell.angle_alpha   90.00
_cell.angle_beta   90.00
_cell.angle_gamma   90.00
#
_symmetry.space_group_name_H-M   'P 1'
#
loop_
_entity.id
_entity.type
_entity.pdbx_description
1 polymer ?
#
loop_
_entity_poly.entity_id
_entity_poly.type
_entity_poly.pdbx_seq_one_letter_code
_entity_poly.pdbx_strand_id
1 'polypeptide(L)'
;MFELFKEAVRSAYLTKKKNGELPYDELEKPSPGDLRNLFLLLMAQGLSQHDQETLLRFFMYNGEYAELDTHIRKYDLDKFRPLRNYILGITSNPSEDVVKMLAILIDFQPRPYRQWREGYLAKSTVQTEKKENKNRLQQNLPSKPLTRSSNISVRNGLKLLVSLGILSTVAAVFIAKD
;
A
#
# COMPACT_ATOMS: atom_id res chain seq x y z
N MET A 1 0.38 -10.54 10.96
CA MET A 1 -0.28 -9.20 10.99
C MET A 1 0.67 -8.10 10.52
N PHE A 2 1.89 -8.00 11.05
CA PHE A 2 2.86 -6.99 10.58
C PHE A 2 3.23 -7.16 9.09
N GLU A 3 3.30 -8.40 8.61
CA GLU A 3 3.51 -8.71 7.19
C GLU A 3 2.54 -7.96 6.25
N LEU A 4 1.27 -7.83 6.63
CA LEU A 4 0.27 -7.09 5.85
C LEU A 4 0.56 -5.58 5.84
N PHE A 5 1.08 -5.03 6.94
CA PHE A 5 1.53 -3.64 7.00
C PHE A 5 2.76 -3.42 6.12
N LYS A 6 3.73 -4.34 6.17
CA LYS A 6 4.92 -4.33 5.30
C LYS A 6 4.53 -4.34 3.82
N GLU A 7 3.60 -5.20 3.42
CA GLU A 7 3.07 -5.26 2.06
C GLU A 7 2.34 -3.98 1.65
N ALA A 8 1.54 -3.41 2.56
CA ALA A 8 0.81 -2.16 2.32
C ALA A 8 1.76 -0.97 2.13
N VAL A 9 2.77 -0.83 2.99
CA VAL A 9 3.80 0.22 2.88
C VAL A 9 4.60 0.04 1.59
N ARG A 10 5.02 -1.18 1.27
CA ARG A 10 5.77 -1.47 0.05
C ARG A 10 4.96 -1.15 -1.21
N SER A 11 3.69 -1.55 -1.23
CA SER A 11 2.79 -1.26 -2.36
C SER A 11 2.58 0.25 -2.52
N ALA A 12 2.34 0.97 -1.43
CA ALA A 12 2.18 2.42 -1.46
C ALA A 12 3.43 3.13 -2.01
N TYR A 13 4.63 2.73 -1.59
CA TYR A 13 5.89 3.25 -2.16
C TYR A 13 5.98 2.97 -3.67
N LEU A 14 5.72 1.74 -4.11
CA LEU A 14 5.83 1.37 -5.52
C LEU A 14 4.81 2.09 -6.40
N THR A 15 3.57 2.27 -5.91
CA THR A 15 2.53 3.05 -6.60
C THR A 15 2.93 4.51 -6.71
N LYS A 16 3.38 5.13 -5.61
CA LYS A 16 3.84 6.52 -5.62
C LYS A 16 5.01 6.71 -6.57
N LYS A 17 6.00 5.82 -6.54
CA LYS A 17 7.13 5.83 -7.48
C LYS A 17 6.68 5.72 -8.94
N LYS A 18 5.80 4.77 -9.25
CA LYS A 18 5.29 4.57 -10.61
C LYS A 18 4.56 5.80 -11.14
N ASN A 19 3.84 6.51 -10.27
CA ASN A 19 3.04 7.67 -10.64
C ASN A 19 3.81 9.00 -10.60
N GLY A 20 5.06 9.02 -10.13
CA GLY A 20 5.79 10.28 -9.89
C GLY A 20 5.23 11.07 -8.70
N GLU A 21 4.68 10.38 -7.69
CA GLU A 21 4.03 10.94 -6.50
C GLU A 21 4.83 10.67 -5.21
N LEU A 22 6.13 10.41 -5.32
CA LEU A 22 6.99 10.33 -4.14
C LEU A 22 7.05 11.73 -3.48
N PRO A 23 7.00 11.83 -2.14
CA PRO A 23 7.09 13.13 -1.48
C PRO A 23 8.43 13.83 -1.71
N TYR A 24 9.47 13.07 -2.02
CA TYR A 24 10.83 13.52 -2.26
C TYR A 24 11.46 12.72 -3.41
N ASP A 25 12.08 13.40 -4.36
CA ASP A 25 12.68 12.77 -5.56
C ASP A 25 13.84 11.82 -5.19
N GLU A 26 14.57 12.13 -4.11
CA GLU A 26 15.69 11.32 -3.62
C GLU A 26 15.26 9.89 -3.24
N LEU A 27 13.96 9.67 -2.94
CA LEU A 27 13.43 8.34 -2.60
C LEU A 27 13.40 7.38 -3.79
N GLU A 28 13.56 7.85 -5.04
CA GLU A 28 13.62 6.94 -6.19
C GLU A 28 14.82 6.00 -6.14
N LYS A 29 15.98 6.52 -5.72
CA LYS A 29 17.25 5.81 -5.61
C LYS A 29 18.16 6.44 -4.54
N PRO A 30 17.79 6.39 -3.26
CA PRO A 30 18.48 7.14 -2.23
C PRO A 30 19.88 6.59 -1.94
N SER A 31 20.81 7.49 -1.71
CA SER A 31 22.04 7.21 -0.98
C SER A 31 21.80 7.23 0.54
N PRO A 32 22.70 6.66 1.36
CA PRO A 32 22.64 6.84 2.81
C PRO A 32 22.61 8.31 3.25
N GLY A 33 23.34 9.18 2.54
CA GLY A 33 23.35 10.61 2.81
C GLY A 33 21.99 11.27 2.55
N ASP A 34 21.31 10.86 1.49
CA ASP A 34 19.97 11.35 1.16
C ASP A 34 18.97 10.96 2.25
N LEU A 35 19.00 9.70 2.72
CA LEU A 35 18.14 9.25 3.81
C LEU A 35 18.35 10.07 5.08
N ARG A 36 19.61 10.34 5.45
CA ARG A 36 19.91 11.21 6.59
C ARG A 36 19.31 12.61 6.42
N ASN A 37 19.50 13.21 5.25
CA ASN A 37 19.01 14.56 4.95
C ASN A 37 17.48 14.62 4.96
N LEU A 38 16.80 13.59 4.44
CA LEU A 38 15.35 13.48 4.48
C LEU A 38 14.81 13.38 5.91
N PHE A 39 15.45 12.63 6.80
CA PHE A 39 15.03 12.60 8.21
C PHE A 39 15.24 13.95 8.90
N LEU A 40 16.36 14.64 8.64
CA LEU A 40 16.58 15.99 9.18
C LEU A 40 15.53 16.99 8.67
N LEU A 41 15.15 16.88 7.39
CA LEU A 41 14.09 17.70 6.81
C LEU A 41 12.73 17.44 7.46
N LEU A 42 12.35 16.17 7.61
CA LEU A 42 11.11 15.76 8.28
C LEU A 42 11.05 16.26 9.74
N MET A 43 12.17 16.18 10.46
CA MET A 43 12.25 16.71 11.82
C MET A 43 12.01 18.22 11.85
N ALA A 44 12.59 18.98 10.92
CA ALA A 44 12.42 20.42 10.82
C ALA A 44 10.97 20.82 10.44
N GLN A 45 10.27 19.97 9.69
CA GLN A 45 8.85 20.16 9.33
C GLN A 45 7.89 19.85 10.49
N GLY A 46 8.38 19.19 11.54
CA GLY A 46 7.57 18.72 12.65
C GLY A 46 6.97 17.34 12.39
N LEU A 47 7.10 16.47 13.38
CA LEU A 47 6.58 15.11 13.34
C LEU A 47 5.59 14.88 14.48
N SER A 48 4.61 14.01 14.25
CA SER A 48 3.70 13.56 15.30
C SER A 48 4.47 12.86 16.42
N GLN A 49 3.97 12.89 17.66
CA GLN A 49 4.63 12.22 18.80
C GLN A 49 4.96 10.74 18.51
N HIS A 50 4.08 10.03 17.80
CA HIS A 50 4.33 8.64 17.42
C HIS A 50 5.46 8.48 16.40
N ASP A 51 5.58 9.41 15.45
CA ASP A 51 6.69 9.41 14.50
C ASP A 51 8.01 9.73 15.22
N GLN A 52 7.99 10.68 16.16
CA GLN A 52 9.14 11.00 17.02
C GLN A 52 9.64 9.77 17.79
N GLU A 53 8.73 9.03 18.46
CA GLU A 53 9.05 7.78 19.16
C GLU A 53 9.64 6.71 18.23
N THR A 54 9.15 6.66 16.99
CA THR A 54 9.66 5.72 15.98
C THR A 54 11.08 6.09 15.55
N LEU A 55 11.35 7.39 15.35
CA LEU A 55 12.69 7.90 15.03
C LEU A 55 13.69 7.64 16.18
N LEU A 56 13.32 7.98 17.42
CA LEU A 56 14.16 7.73 18.60
C LEU A 56 14.60 6.27 18.69
N ARG A 57 13.65 5.34 18.48
CA ARG A 57 13.92 3.90 18.45
C ARG A 57 14.89 3.51 17.34
N PHE A 58 14.66 3.97 16.11
CA PHE A 58 15.49 3.61 14.95
C PHE A 58 16.93 4.12 15.09
N PHE A 59 17.10 5.35 15.59
CA PHE A 59 18.42 5.94 15.81
C PHE A 59 19.09 5.51 17.13
N MET A 60 18.43 4.64 17.91
CA MET A 60 18.88 4.16 19.21
C MET A 60 19.28 5.32 20.14
N TYR A 61 18.48 6.39 20.13
CA TYR A 61 18.74 7.60 20.88
C TYR A 61 17.83 7.67 22.11
N ASN A 62 18.44 7.79 23.29
CA ASN A 62 17.75 7.80 24.59
C ASN A 62 17.58 9.20 25.19
N GLY A 63 18.02 10.25 24.48
CA GLY A 63 17.87 11.64 24.92
C GLY A 63 16.56 12.26 24.47
N GLU A 64 16.48 13.59 24.57
CA GLU A 64 15.28 14.34 24.18
C GLU A 64 15.16 14.45 22.66
N TYR A 65 13.94 14.31 22.12
CA TYR A 65 13.72 14.44 20.67
C TYR A 65 14.23 15.76 20.09
N ALA A 66 14.22 16.84 20.89
CA ALA A 66 14.74 18.15 20.51
C ALA A 66 16.24 18.14 20.14
N GLU A 67 17.01 17.18 20.66
CA GLU A 67 18.46 17.02 20.42
C GLU A 67 18.78 15.92 19.39
N LEU A 68 17.77 15.20 18.90
CA LEU A 68 17.95 14.06 18.01
C LEU A 68 18.59 14.46 16.67
N ASP A 69 18.41 15.70 16.20
CA ASP A 69 18.97 16.16 14.93
C ASP A 69 20.51 16.14 14.96
N THR A 70 21.09 16.54 16.09
CA THR A 70 22.54 16.57 16.35
C THR A 70 23.10 15.16 16.37
N HIS A 71 22.35 14.21 16.92
CA HIS A 71 22.68 12.78 16.88
C HIS A 71 22.62 12.24 15.44
N ILE A 72 21.56 12.55 14.68
CA ILE A 72 21.41 12.09 13.29
C ILE A 72 22.53 12.62 12.39
N ARG A 73 22.98 13.86 12.57
CA ARG A 73 24.11 14.43 11.80
C ARG A 73 25.41 13.63 11.95
N LYS A 74 25.63 13.05 13.13
CA LYS A 74 26.81 12.23 13.47
C LYS A 74 26.55 10.72 13.32
N TYR A 75 25.33 10.33 12.96
CA TYR A 75 24.93 8.94 12.84
C TYR A 75 25.69 8.28 11.68
N ASP A 76 26.17 7.06 11.94
CA ASP A 76 26.90 6.26 10.96
C ASP A 76 26.05 5.99 9.72
N LEU A 77 26.53 6.43 8.56
CA LEU A 77 25.80 6.31 7.30
C LEU A 77 25.58 4.85 6.90
N ASP A 78 26.45 3.93 7.31
CA ASP A 78 26.30 2.51 6.99
C ASP A 78 25.06 1.90 7.66
N LYS A 79 24.57 2.51 8.74
CA LYS A 79 23.35 2.08 9.43
C LYS A 79 22.06 2.43 8.66
N PHE A 80 22.12 3.27 7.63
CA PHE A 80 21.00 3.46 6.70
C PHE A 80 20.93 2.39 5.61
N ARG A 81 21.97 1.55 5.47
CA ARG A 81 22.03 0.51 4.42
C ARG A 81 20.82 -0.44 4.43
N PRO A 82 20.29 -0.90 5.58
CA PRO A 82 19.08 -1.73 5.59
C PRO A 82 17.86 -1.02 5.01
N LEU A 83 17.65 0.25 5.35
CA LEU A 83 16.55 1.05 4.83
C LEU A 83 16.69 1.30 3.32
N ARG A 84 17.89 1.69 2.89
CA ARG A 84 18.20 1.84 1.46
C ARG A 84 17.95 0.56 0.70
N ASN A 85 18.46 -0.58 1.18
CA ASN A 85 18.31 -1.87 0.51
C ASN A 85 16.83 -2.28 0.40
N TYR A 86 16.02 -1.97 1.41
CA TYR A 86 14.59 -2.19 1.35
C TYR A 86 13.90 -1.30 0.30
N ILE A 87 14.22 0.00 0.27
CA ILE A 87 13.69 0.96 -0.73
C ILE A 87 14.02 0.48 -2.15
N LEU A 88 15.28 0.09 -2.39
CA LEU A 88 15.77 -0.40 -3.68
C LEU A 88 15.27 -1.81 -4.04
N GLY A 89 14.58 -2.52 -3.14
CA GLY A 89 14.10 -3.88 -3.38
C GLY A 89 15.17 -4.96 -3.34
N ILE A 90 16.35 -4.66 -2.79
CA ILE A 90 17.45 -5.62 -2.59
C ILE A 90 17.11 -6.57 -1.43
N THR A 91 16.43 -6.07 -0.39
CA THR A 91 16.01 -6.86 0.77
C THR A 91 14.50 -7.00 0.79
N SER A 92 13.99 -8.23 0.82
CA SER A 92 12.54 -8.54 0.90
C SER A 92 12.01 -8.62 2.34
N ASN A 93 12.89 -8.93 3.30
CA ASN A 93 12.53 -9.09 4.71
C ASN A 93 13.32 -8.16 5.64
N PRO A 94 13.03 -6.85 5.63
CA PRO A 94 13.63 -5.89 6.55
C PRO A 94 13.11 -6.06 8.00
N SER A 95 13.75 -5.39 8.96
CA SER A 95 13.22 -5.26 10.32
C SER A 95 11.96 -4.39 10.35
N GLU A 96 11.15 -4.50 11.42
CA GLU A 96 9.95 -3.67 11.55
C GLU A 96 10.27 -2.17 11.53
N ASP A 97 11.36 -1.76 12.18
CA ASP A 97 11.74 -0.35 12.27
C ASP A 97 12.12 0.21 10.90
N VAL A 98 12.75 -0.58 10.04
CA VAL A 98 13.01 -0.19 8.64
C VAL A 98 11.70 0.03 7.85
N VAL A 99 10.70 -0.83 8.04
CA VAL A 99 9.39 -0.66 7.38
C VAL A 99 8.68 0.58 7.91
N LYS A 100 8.73 0.83 9.23
CA LYS A 100 8.14 2.03 9.86
C LYS A 100 8.84 3.30 9.41
N MET A 101 10.17 3.29 9.27
CA MET A 101 10.92 4.40 8.69
C MET A 101 10.49 4.71 7.26
N LEU A 102 10.32 3.68 6.42
CA LEU A 102 9.80 3.89 5.07
C LEU A 102 8.39 4.50 5.11
N ALA A 103 7.52 4.00 5.99
CA ALA A 103 6.16 4.53 6.14
C ALA A 103 6.13 6.02 6.48
N ILE A 104 7.09 6.52 7.29
CA ILE A 104 7.25 7.95 7.57
C ILE A 104 7.71 8.69 6.31
N LEU A 105 8.76 8.22 5.65
CA LEU A 105 9.35 8.88 4.46
C LEU A 105 8.37 9.04 3.30
N ILE A 106 7.43 8.09 3.10
CA ILE A 106 6.43 8.15 2.01
C ILE A 106 5.08 8.73 2.44
N ASP A 107 4.99 9.28 3.65
CA ASP A 107 3.75 9.73 4.27
C ASP A 107 2.61 8.68 4.24
N PHE A 108 2.92 7.42 4.57
CA PHE A 108 1.93 6.35 4.63
C PHE A 108 1.03 6.50 5.85
N GLN A 109 -0.29 6.48 5.64
CA GLN A 109 -1.30 6.62 6.68
C GLN A 109 -2.32 5.46 6.69
N PRO A 110 -2.86 5.08 7.86
CA PRO A 110 -2.48 5.56 9.19
C PRO A 110 -1.14 4.98 9.67
N ARG A 111 -0.39 5.75 10.46
CA ARG A 111 0.82 5.31 11.17
C ARG A 111 0.80 5.81 12.62
N PRO A 112 1.41 5.08 13.59
CA PRO A 112 2.29 3.92 13.44
C PRO A 112 1.51 2.61 13.20
N TYR A 113 2.23 1.49 13.03
CA TYR A 113 1.67 0.16 12.77
C TYR A 113 0.48 -0.20 13.68
N ARG A 114 0.51 0.20 14.96
CA ARG A 114 -0.59 -0.05 15.90
C ARG A 114 -1.91 0.54 15.41
N GLN A 115 -1.92 1.79 14.97
CA GLN A 115 -3.13 2.45 14.47
C GLN A 115 -3.60 1.81 13.16
N TRP A 116 -2.67 1.47 12.28
CA TRP A 116 -2.99 0.72 11.06
C TRP A 116 -3.65 -0.62 11.35
N ARG A 117 -3.10 -1.37 12.31
CA ARG A 117 -3.61 -2.68 12.71
C ARG A 117 -5.02 -2.57 13.28
N GLU A 118 -5.29 -1.59 14.14
CA GLU A 118 -6.61 -1.36 14.73
C GLU A 118 -7.64 -1.05 13.63
N GLY A 119 -7.30 -0.17 12.68
CA GLY A 119 -8.15 0.10 11.53
C GLY A 119 -8.36 -1.11 10.60
N TYR A 120 -7.34 -1.96 10.46
CA TYR A 120 -7.45 -3.20 9.69
C TYR A 120 -8.42 -4.20 10.33
N LEU A 121 -8.35 -4.39 11.64
CA LEU A 121 -9.24 -5.28 12.40
C LEU A 121 -10.69 -4.80 12.42
N ALA A 122 -10.92 -3.49 12.51
CA ALA A 122 -12.26 -2.92 12.41
C ALA A 122 -12.89 -3.15 11.01
N LYS A 123 -12.08 -3.12 9.94
CA LYS A 123 -12.57 -3.41 8.58
C LYS A 123 -12.87 -4.89 8.36
N SER A 124 -12.05 -5.79 8.91
CA SER A 124 -12.25 -7.24 8.75
C SER A 124 -13.51 -7.74 9.47
N THR A 125 -13.79 -7.22 10.67
CA THR A 125 -15.01 -7.52 11.44
C THR A 125 -16.27 -7.11 10.68
N VAL A 126 -16.33 -5.86 10.18
CA VAL A 126 -17.47 -5.37 9.39
C VAL A 126 -17.70 -6.18 8.10
N GLN A 127 -16.63 -6.66 7.45
CA GLN A 127 -16.77 -7.50 6.25
C GLN A 127 -17.36 -8.87 6.56
N THR A 128 -17.01 -9.46 7.71
CA THR A 128 -17.55 -10.75 8.16
C THR A 128 -19.04 -10.62 8.46
N GLU A 129 -19.45 -9.57 9.18
CA GLU A 129 -20.86 -9.31 9.49
C GLU A 129 -21.71 -9.04 8.24
N LYS A 130 -21.17 -8.30 7.25
CA LYS A 130 -21.87 -8.08 5.99
C LYS A 130 -22.04 -9.37 5.18
N LYS A 131 -21.03 -10.25 5.14
CA LYS A 131 -21.12 -11.55 4.47
C LYS A 131 -22.15 -12.45 5.16
N GLU A 132 -22.15 -12.48 6.49
CA GLU A 132 -23.08 -13.28 7.27
C GLU A 132 -24.53 -12.81 7.13
N ASN A 133 -24.78 -11.50 7.21
CA ASN A 133 -26.12 -10.93 7.00
C ASN A 133 -26.64 -11.15 5.58
N LYS A 134 -25.78 -11.06 4.56
CA LYS A 134 -26.16 -11.38 3.17
C LYS A 134 -26.56 -12.86 3.03
N ASN A 135 -25.83 -13.77 3.68
CA ASN A 135 -26.17 -15.20 3.65
C ASN A 135 -27.47 -15.50 4.41
N ARG A 136 -27.74 -14.84 5.54
CA ARG A 136 -28.99 -14.97 6.30
C ARG A 136 -30.22 -14.42 5.55
N LEU A 137 -30.07 -13.33 4.79
CA LEU A 137 -31.15 -12.79 3.96
C LEU A 137 -31.45 -13.69 2.75
N GLN A 138 -30.45 -14.39 2.21
CA GLN A 138 -30.65 -15.36 1.12
C GLN A 138 -31.28 -16.68 1.57
N GLN A 139 -31.03 -17.12 2.80
CA GLN A 139 -31.65 -18.33 3.37
C GLN A 139 -33.10 -18.12 3.85
N ASN A 140 -33.55 -16.87 4.01
CA ASN A 140 -34.90 -16.53 4.44
C ASN A 140 -35.81 -16.02 3.30
N LEU A 141 -35.43 -16.19 2.03
CA LEU A 141 -36.32 -15.88 0.92
C LEU A 141 -37.42 -16.96 0.84
N PRO A 142 -38.72 -16.61 0.95
CA PRO A 142 -39.78 -17.61 0.90
C PRO A 142 -39.71 -18.35 -0.44
N SER A 143 -39.61 -19.68 -0.38
CA SER A 143 -39.73 -20.53 -1.56
C SER A 143 -41.08 -20.27 -2.20
N LYS A 144 -41.07 -19.52 -3.31
CA LYS A 144 -42.26 -19.31 -4.12
C LYS A 144 -42.76 -20.69 -4.56
N PRO A 145 -44.03 -21.07 -4.26
CA PRO A 145 -44.49 -22.41 -4.58
C PRO A 145 -44.47 -22.60 -6.10
N LEU A 146 -43.85 -23.71 -6.55
CA LEU A 146 -43.96 -24.17 -7.93
C LEU A 146 -45.41 -24.58 -8.18
N THR A 147 -46.18 -23.71 -8.83
CA THR A 147 -47.43 -24.11 -9.45
C THR A 147 -47.13 -24.86 -10.74
N ARG A 148 -47.40 -26.16 -10.69
CA ARG A 148 -47.48 -27.10 -11.80
C ARG A 148 -48.59 -26.68 -12.79
N SER A 149 -48.38 -27.00 -14.08
CA SER A 149 -49.34 -26.96 -15.20
C SER A 149 -49.45 -25.60 -15.92
N SER A 150 -49.43 -25.47 -17.25
CA SER A 150 -49.62 -26.41 -18.37
C SER A 150 -48.97 -25.85 -19.66
N ASN A 151 -48.76 -26.72 -20.65
CA ASN A 151 -48.33 -26.38 -22.01
C ASN A 151 -49.32 -25.44 -22.72
N ILE A 152 -48.85 -24.28 -23.19
CA ILE A 152 -49.44 -23.57 -24.34
C ILE A 152 -48.30 -23.03 -25.23
N SER A 153 -48.28 -23.51 -26.47
CA SER A 153 -47.50 -23.01 -27.59
C SER A 153 -48.11 -21.72 -28.14
N VAL A 154 -47.34 -20.64 -28.26
CA VAL A 154 -47.52 -19.63 -29.33
C VAL A 154 -46.15 -19.07 -29.74
N ARG A 155 -45.97 -18.94 -31.06
CA ARG A 155 -44.79 -18.59 -31.84
C ARG A 155 -44.31 -17.13 -31.63
N ASN A 156 -43.14 -16.88 -32.24
CA ASN A 156 -42.49 -15.60 -32.60
C ASN A 156 -41.42 -15.22 -31.57
N GLY A 157 -40.11 -15.25 -31.83
CA GLY A 157 -39.38 -15.08 -33.08
C GLY A 157 -38.34 -13.97 -32.86
N LEU A 158 -37.12 -14.32 -32.43
CA LEU A 158 -35.89 -13.61 -32.82
C LEU A 158 -34.66 -14.43 -32.43
N LYS A 159 -33.95 -14.93 -33.44
CA LYS A 159 -32.56 -15.41 -33.35
C LYS A 159 -31.65 -14.20 -33.59
N LEU A 160 -30.56 -14.03 -32.83
CA LEU A 160 -29.24 -13.57 -33.33
C LEU A 160 -28.25 -13.45 -32.14
N LEU A 161 -27.31 -14.38 -31.99
CA LEU A 161 -25.93 -14.41 -32.51
C LEU A 161 -24.91 -13.73 -31.59
N VAL A 162 -24.01 -14.58 -31.10
CA VAL A 162 -22.69 -14.28 -30.54
C VAL A 162 -21.86 -13.57 -31.62
N SER A 163 -21.23 -12.44 -31.29
CA SER A 163 -20.15 -11.86 -32.10
C SER A 163 -18.84 -11.82 -31.32
N LEU A 164 -17.86 -12.51 -31.88
CA LEU A 164 -16.44 -12.45 -31.52
C LEU A 164 -15.85 -11.09 -31.90
N GLY A 165 -14.93 -10.62 -31.05
CA GLY A 165 -13.58 -10.12 -31.40
C GLY A 165 -13.43 -8.97 -32.40
N ILE A 166 -12.84 -7.86 -31.94
CA ILE A 166 -11.96 -7.05 -32.77
C ILE A 166 -10.59 -7.00 -32.09
N LEU A 167 -9.67 -7.77 -32.67
CA LEU A 167 -8.23 -7.69 -32.50
C LEU A 167 -7.76 -6.43 -33.26
N SER A 168 -7.23 -5.41 -32.57
CA SER A 168 -6.57 -4.28 -33.24
C SER A 168 -5.06 -4.55 -33.25
N THR A 169 -4.55 -4.88 -34.43
CA THR A 169 -3.13 -5.05 -34.74
C THR A 169 -2.60 -3.85 -35.53
N VAL A 170 -1.51 -3.29 -35.00
CA VAL A 170 -0.30 -2.79 -35.68
C VAL A 170 -0.37 -1.47 -36.47
N ALA A 171 0.46 -0.52 -36.02
CA ALA A 171 1.33 0.26 -36.90
C ALA A 171 2.67 0.51 -36.19
N ALA A 172 3.68 -0.31 -36.52
CA ALA A 172 5.08 -0.02 -36.23
C ALA A 172 5.57 0.96 -37.32
N VAL A 173 6.01 2.15 -36.93
CA VAL A 173 6.71 3.09 -37.82
C VAL A 173 8.20 2.97 -37.56
N PHE A 174 8.87 2.45 -38.57
CA PHE A 174 10.30 2.31 -38.74
C PHE A 174 10.85 3.62 -39.29
N ILE A 175 11.71 4.33 -38.57
CA ILE A 175 12.58 5.37 -39.15
C ILE A 175 13.98 5.19 -38.57
N ALA A 176 14.84 4.56 -39.38
CA ALA A 176 16.28 4.70 -39.31
C ALA A 176 16.67 5.98 -40.08
N LYS A 177 17.61 6.76 -39.55
CA LYS A 177 18.37 7.72 -40.35
C LYS A 177 19.74 7.98 -39.73
N ASP A 178 20.74 7.65 -40.55
CA ASP A 178 22.15 8.11 -40.68
C ASP A 178 23.04 8.23 -39.43
#